data_AF-A0A8I1EC68-F1
#
_entry.id   AF-A0A8I1EC68-F1
#
_cell.length_a   1.000
_cell.length_b   1.000
_cell.length_c   1.000
_cell.angle_alpha   90.00
_cell.angle_beta   90.00
_cell.angle_gamma   90.00
#
_symmetry.space_group_name_H-M   'P 1'
#
loop_
_entity.id
_entity.type
_entity.pdbx_description
1 polymer ?
#
loop_
_entity_poly.entity_id
_entity_poly.type
_entity_poly.pdbx_seq_one_letter_code
_entity_poly.pdbx_strand_id
1 'polypeptide(L)'
;MKELTSDIDLNEEVRAIVEFISDRWSPIKDLEKIVLQVRDQALSDTRAWFNSDKFSIHIQKMKRARGEFLEQDLEDPDEKQICSMFDNIIAAMDMINLSSMVMHRAALTLDFDVEHKGFDDYVKPLQNRIAKQHKGLDHSKPHGWKEVKENYPESCDQNYDRVKNHLSAYKGVDPKGVTWHLAEKLSVYNLVEDFERQGRSPVYWLIASVYSHFQTINQFLNTEKMLQAIESTLPFDYKGVAFDLPSLDNSGSKLFDILFSEVIDLPSRESFEKSIASRKVPDTRSDAEKIADKKESARIISDMLSSMWSSSPEEDRLRAEKDRRELIKMKRKLRSEILVGVISVKKNSCDNRFEP
;
A
#
# COMPACT_ATOMS: atom_id res chain seq x y z
N MET A 1 -19.65 7.66 11.13
CA MET A 1 -18.56 6.78 10.65
C MET A 1 -17.39 6.83 11.61
N LYS A 2 -16.75 5.69 11.84
CA LYS A 2 -15.57 5.55 12.71
C LYS A 2 -14.29 5.76 11.90
N GLU A 3 -13.21 6.17 12.55
CA GLU A 3 -11.89 6.15 11.95
C GLU A 3 -11.34 4.71 11.94
N LEU A 4 -10.63 4.34 10.87
CA LEU A 4 -9.99 3.05 10.75
C LEU A 4 -8.70 3.02 11.60
N THR A 5 -8.60 2.01 12.47
CA THR A 5 -7.46 1.78 13.35
C THR A 5 -6.86 0.38 13.10
N SER A 6 -5.65 0.14 13.58
CA SER A 6 -4.91 -1.12 13.35
C SER A 6 -5.50 -2.32 14.10
N ASP A 7 -6.35 -2.08 15.10
CA ASP A 7 -7.04 -3.06 15.95
C ASP A 7 -8.50 -3.32 15.53
N ILE A 8 -8.89 -2.94 14.31
CA ILE A 8 -10.25 -3.16 13.79
C ILE A 8 -10.73 -4.61 13.92
N ASP A 9 -11.92 -4.80 14.50
CA ASP A 9 -12.64 -6.08 14.44
C ASP A 9 -13.42 -6.17 13.11
N LEU A 10 -12.91 -7.00 12.21
CA LEU A 10 -13.54 -7.24 10.90
C LEU A 10 -14.93 -7.87 11.01
N ASN A 11 -15.27 -8.55 12.10
CA ASN A 11 -16.61 -9.09 12.32
C ASN A 11 -17.59 -8.01 12.78
N GLU A 12 -17.13 -7.03 13.58
CA GLU A 12 -17.91 -5.82 13.85
C GLU A 12 -18.18 -5.03 12.56
N GLU A 13 -17.18 -4.91 11.68
CA GLU A 13 -17.38 -4.20 10.43
C GLU A 13 -18.36 -4.93 9.50
N VAL A 14 -18.30 -6.27 9.44
CA VAL A 14 -19.31 -7.07 8.73
C VAL A 14 -20.71 -6.81 9.29
N ARG A 15 -20.88 -6.81 10.63
CA ARG A 15 -22.17 -6.51 11.26
C ARG A 15 -22.67 -5.12 10.89
N ALA A 16 -21.81 -4.10 10.93
CA ALA A 16 -22.16 -2.73 10.58
C ALA A 16 -22.61 -2.60 9.10
N ILE A 17 -21.93 -3.29 8.18
CA ILE A 17 -22.31 -3.36 6.76
C ILE A 17 -23.65 -4.06 6.58
N VAL A 18 -23.86 -5.20 7.26
CA VAL A 18 -25.12 -5.97 7.18
C VAL A 18 -26.29 -5.16 7.71
N GLU A 19 -26.16 -4.50 8.86
CA GLU A 19 -27.18 -3.61 9.41
C GLU A 19 -27.51 -2.48 8.43
N PHE A 20 -26.49 -1.78 7.93
CA PHE A 20 -26.66 -0.67 7.00
C PHE A 20 -27.39 -1.07 5.70
N ILE A 21 -27.06 -2.23 5.14
CA ILE A 21 -27.73 -2.75 3.93
C ILE A 21 -29.16 -3.18 4.28
N SER A 22 -29.36 -3.89 5.38
CA SER A 22 -30.68 -4.42 5.78
C SER A 22 -31.71 -3.31 6.00
N ASP A 23 -31.29 -2.18 6.56
CA ASP A 23 -32.17 -1.03 6.79
C ASP A 23 -32.61 -0.34 5.48
N ARG A 24 -31.85 -0.53 4.39
CA ARG A 24 -31.96 0.30 3.18
C ARG A 24 -32.27 -0.49 1.92
N TRP A 25 -32.27 -1.81 1.98
CA TRP A 25 -32.50 -2.68 0.85
C TRP A 25 -33.68 -3.60 1.09
N SER A 26 -34.34 -3.99 -0.01
CA SER A 26 -35.28 -5.10 0.01
C SER A 26 -34.62 -6.32 0.67
N PRO A 27 -35.34 -7.12 1.48
CA PRO A 27 -34.75 -8.24 2.21
C PRO A 27 -33.87 -9.13 1.32
N ILE A 28 -32.58 -9.22 1.67
CA ILE A 28 -31.60 -10.07 0.98
C ILE A 28 -31.39 -11.32 1.84
N LYS A 29 -31.77 -12.48 1.30
CA LYS A 29 -31.53 -13.76 1.98
C LYS A 29 -30.02 -14.00 2.10
N ASP A 30 -29.59 -14.49 3.26
CA ASP A 30 -28.19 -14.84 3.55
C ASP A 30 -27.19 -13.65 3.42
N LEU A 31 -27.66 -12.41 3.63
CA LEU A 31 -26.86 -11.19 3.47
C LEU A 31 -25.51 -11.22 4.20
N GLU A 32 -25.50 -11.63 5.48
CA GLU A 32 -24.26 -11.73 6.25
C GLU A 32 -23.25 -12.70 5.60
N LYS A 33 -23.74 -13.86 5.12
CA LYS A 33 -22.90 -14.83 4.42
C LYS A 33 -22.36 -14.28 3.10
N ILE A 34 -23.14 -13.48 2.39
CA ILE A 34 -22.69 -12.78 1.17
C ILE A 34 -21.56 -11.80 1.53
N VAL A 35 -21.76 -10.95 2.54
CA VAL A 35 -20.75 -9.97 2.97
C VAL A 35 -19.46 -10.66 3.41
N LEU A 36 -19.55 -11.75 4.17
CA LEU A 36 -18.40 -12.57 4.57
C LEU A 36 -17.65 -13.14 3.36
N GLN A 37 -18.36 -13.69 2.36
CA GLN A 37 -17.73 -14.20 1.14
C GLN A 37 -17.02 -13.11 0.34
N VAL A 38 -17.62 -11.92 0.25
CA VAL A 38 -17.00 -10.77 -0.44
C VAL A 38 -15.76 -10.29 0.32
N ARG A 39 -15.85 -10.16 1.65
CA ARG A 39 -14.73 -9.83 2.52
C ARG A 39 -13.57 -10.79 2.32
N ASP A 40 -13.82 -12.10 2.47
CA ASP A 40 -12.76 -13.10 2.43
C ASP A 40 -12.07 -13.13 1.06
N GLN A 41 -12.84 -12.93 -0.02
CA GLN A 41 -12.28 -12.77 -1.35
C GLN A 41 -11.41 -11.50 -1.46
N ALA A 42 -11.91 -10.35 -1.00
CA ALA A 42 -11.16 -9.09 -1.03
C ALA A 42 -9.85 -9.18 -0.24
N LEU A 43 -9.88 -9.76 0.96
CA LEU A 43 -8.68 -9.96 1.79
C LEU A 43 -7.68 -10.91 1.13
N SER A 44 -8.16 -11.99 0.51
CA SER A 44 -7.32 -12.94 -0.23
C SER A 44 -6.62 -12.27 -1.41
N ASP A 45 -7.38 -11.52 -2.22
CA ASP A 45 -6.91 -10.92 -3.46
C ASP A 45 -5.95 -9.74 -3.21
N THR A 46 -6.10 -9.10 -2.06
CA THR A 46 -5.34 -7.90 -1.68
C THR A 46 -4.32 -8.18 -0.58
N ARG A 47 -4.06 -9.46 -0.25
CA ARG A 47 -3.20 -9.88 0.87
C ARG A 47 -1.81 -9.25 0.91
N ALA A 48 -1.27 -8.87 -0.25
CA ALA A 48 0.03 -8.23 -0.39
C ALA A 48 -0.04 -6.71 -0.63
N TRP A 49 -1.25 -6.16 -0.73
CA TRP A 49 -1.45 -4.75 -1.09
C TRP A 49 -1.18 -3.87 0.12
N PHE A 50 -0.54 -2.74 -0.11
CA PHE A 50 -0.29 -1.69 0.87
C PHE A 50 -0.29 -0.34 0.14
N ASN A 51 -0.31 0.76 0.89
CA ASN A 51 -0.30 2.11 0.34
C ASN A 51 1.16 2.58 0.23
N SER A 52 1.71 2.51 -0.99
CA SER A 52 3.11 2.88 -1.26
C SER A 52 3.41 4.35 -0.97
N ASP A 53 2.45 5.24 -1.21
CA ASP A 53 2.66 6.68 -1.07
C ASP A 53 2.72 7.07 0.42
N LYS A 54 1.74 6.60 1.21
CA LYS A 54 1.77 6.79 2.68
C LYS A 54 3.02 6.16 3.28
N PHE A 55 3.38 4.96 2.83
CA PHE A 55 4.60 4.29 3.26
C PHE A 55 5.83 5.14 2.94
N SER A 56 6.03 5.52 1.68
CA SER A 56 7.17 6.33 1.23
C SER A 56 7.29 7.67 1.97
N ILE A 57 6.17 8.38 2.15
CA ILE A 57 6.14 9.64 2.92
C ILE A 57 6.63 9.41 4.35
N HIS A 58 6.19 8.33 5.01
CA HIS A 58 6.61 8.02 6.37
C HIS A 58 8.11 7.67 6.44
N ILE A 59 8.60 6.83 5.52
CA ILE A 59 10.02 6.49 5.41
C ILE A 59 10.88 7.76 5.25
N GLN A 60 10.48 8.67 4.35
CA GLN A 60 11.22 9.92 4.14
C GLN A 60 11.22 10.82 5.39
N LYS A 61 10.12 10.85 6.15
CA LYS A 61 10.07 11.57 7.42
C LYS A 61 11.02 10.98 8.46
N MET A 62 11.02 9.66 8.64
CA MET A 62 11.93 8.98 9.57
C MET A 62 13.39 9.18 9.16
N LYS A 63 13.69 9.10 7.86
CA LYS A 63 15.02 9.38 7.31
C LYS A 63 15.49 10.79 7.65
N ARG A 64 14.64 11.79 7.40
CA ARG A 64 14.96 13.19 7.74
C ARG A 64 15.20 13.34 9.23
N ALA A 65 14.33 12.78 10.08
CA ALA A 65 14.48 12.85 11.53
C ALA A 65 15.79 12.21 12.00
N ARG A 66 16.18 11.07 11.42
CA ARG A 66 17.46 10.41 11.72
C ARG A 66 18.66 11.26 11.29
N GLY A 67 18.60 11.89 10.11
CA GLY A 67 19.65 12.80 9.63
C GLY A 67 19.81 14.02 10.54
N GLU A 68 18.69 14.67 10.91
CA GLU A 68 18.67 15.80 11.84
C GLU A 68 19.22 15.41 13.22
N PHE A 69 18.88 14.20 13.72
CA PHE A 69 19.43 13.66 14.96
C PHE A 69 20.95 13.50 14.89
N LEU A 70 21.48 12.90 13.82
CA LEU A 70 22.92 12.71 13.62
C LEU A 70 23.68 14.04 13.53
N GLU A 71 23.14 15.02 12.82
CA GLU A 71 23.75 16.36 12.72
C GLU A 71 23.84 17.06 14.09
N GLN A 72 22.89 16.79 14.98
CA GLN A 72 22.87 17.32 16.35
C GLN A 72 23.77 16.54 17.31
N ASP A 73 23.82 15.21 17.19
CA ASP A 73 24.54 14.32 18.10
C ASP A 73 26.07 14.33 17.87
N LEU A 74 26.52 14.51 16.63
CA LEU A 74 27.94 14.55 16.30
C LEU A 74 28.57 15.90 16.68
N GLU A 75 29.88 15.92 16.95
CA GLU A 75 30.62 17.15 17.28
C GLU A 75 31.49 17.63 16.11
N ASP A 76 32.17 16.72 15.40
CA ASP A 76 33.08 17.05 14.30
C ASP A 76 32.29 17.56 13.06
N PRO A 77 32.55 18.79 12.57
CA PRO A 77 31.89 19.34 11.38
C PRO A 77 32.05 18.48 10.12
N ASP A 78 33.19 17.80 9.95
CA ASP A 78 33.42 16.93 8.79
C ASP A 78 32.55 15.68 8.86
N GLU A 79 32.35 15.13 10.06
CA GLU A 79 31.46 13.99 10.30
C GLU A 79 30.01 14.37 10.04
N LYS A 80 29.55 15.51 10.56
CA LYS A 80 28.18 16.01 10.35
C LYS A 80 27.83 16.09 8.87
N GLN A 81 28.75 16.57 8.04
CA GLN A 81 28.48 16.79 6.62
C GLN A 81 28.23 15.50 5.83
N ILE A 82 28.76 14.35 6.28
CA ILE A 82 28.67 13.08 5.54
C ILE A 82 27.97 11.96 6.28
N CYS A 83 27.70 12.10 7.58
CA CYS A 83 27.15 11.05 8.44
C CYS A 83 25.93 10.36 7.84
N SER A 84 24.99 11.13 7.28
CA SER A 84 23.76 10.60 6.69
C SER A 84 24.00 9.69 5.48
N MET A 85 25.12 9.82 4.77
CA MET A 85 25.46 8.96 3.63
C MET A 85 26.02 7.59 4.05
N PHE A 86 26.52 7.49 5.29
CA PHE A 86 27.19 6.29 5.81
C PHE A 86 26.41 5.62 6.95
N ASP A 87 25.33 6.24 7.43
CA ASP A 87 24.47 5.65 8.44
C ASP A 87 23.59 4.56 7.81
N ASN A 88 23.78 3.33 8.28
CA ASN A 88 23.14 2.14 7.74
C ASN A 88 21.63 2.10 7.99
N ILE A 89 21.11 2.84 8.98
CA ILE A 89 19.67 2.99 9.19
C ILE A 89 19.07 3.83 8.05
N ILE A 90 19.71 4.97 7.74
CA ILE A 90 19.34 5.83 6.60
C ILE A 90 19.45 5.07 5.27
N ALA A 91 20.58 4.41 5.03
CA ALA A 91 20.81 3.66 3.80
C ALA A 91 19.78 2.53 3.61
N ALA A 92 19.48 1.77 4.68
CA ALA A 92 18.45 0.74 4.65
C ALA A 92 17.07 1.31 4.31
N MET A 93 16.68 2.44 4.90
CA MET A 93 15.40 3.10 4.59
C MET A 93 15.30 3.49 3.11
N ASP A 94 16.36 4.00 2.50
CA ASP A 94 16.36 4.34 1.08
C ASP A 94 16.19 3.10 0.20
N MET A 95 16.88 2.00 0.52
CA MET A 95 16.72 0.72 -0.20
C MET A 95 15.33 0.10 -0.01
N ILE A 96 14.79 0.14 1.21
CA ILE A 96 13.44 -0.32 1.53
C ILE A 96 12.42 0.49 0.74
N ASN A 97 12.57 1.83 0.70
CA ASN A 97 11.67 2.70 -0.04
C ASN A 97 11.67 2.38 -1.53
N LEU A 98 12.85 2.24 -2.13
CA LEU A 98 12.98 1.87 -3.54
C LEU A 98 12.36 0.50 -3.84
N SER A 99 12.70 -0.51 -3.02
CA SER A 99 12.17 -1.87 -3.16
C SER A 99 10.66 -1.94 -2.96
N SER A 100 10.10 -1.06 -2.12
CA SER A 100 8.65 -0.98 -1.88
C SER A 100 7.88 -0.62 -3.14
N MET A 101 8.42 0.20 -4.04
CA MET A 101 7.76 0.54 -5.31
C MET A 101 7.60 -0.70 -6.19
N VAL A 102 8.66 -1.52 -6.28
CA VAL A 102 8.63 -2.79 -7.03
C VAL A 102 7.69 -3.79 -6.36
N MET A 103 7.71 -3.86 -5.03
CA MET A 103 6.81 -4.72 -4.26
C MET A 103 5.34 -4.33 -4.43
N HIS A 104 5.04 -3.03 -4.46
CA HIS A 104 3.68 -2.53 -4.68
C HIS A 104 3.16 -2.95 -6.06
N ARG A 105 3.95 -2.75 -7.13
CA ARG A 105 3.60 -3.22 -8.49
C ARG A 105 3.44 -4.74 -8.53
N ALA A 106 4.33 -5.47 -7.86
CA ALA A 106 4.25 -6.93 -7.76
C ALA A 106 2.96 -7.39 -7.06
N ALA A 107 2.55 -6.71 -5.99
CA ALA A 107 1.34 -6.98 -5.23
C ALA A 107 0.07 -6.71 -6.05
N LEU A 108 -0.01 -5.58 -6.76
CA LEU A 108 -1.14 -5.23 -7.64
C LEU A 108 -1.32 -6.21 -8.79
N THR A 109 -0.26 -6.91 -9.19
CA THR A 109 -0.26 -7.84 -10.32
C THR A 109 -0.03 -9.30 -9.90
N LEU A 110 -0.19 -9.61 -8.60
CA LEU A 110 0.16 -10.90 -8.01
C LEU A 110 -0.82 -12.00 -8.41
N ASP A 111 -2.11 -11.72 -8.22
CA ASP A 111 -3.22 -12.65 -8.46
C ASP A 111 -4.10 -12.21 -9.63
N PHE A 112 -4.21 -10.89 -9.83
CA PHE A 112 -4.93 -10.28 -10.94
C PHE A 112 -4.09 -9.18 -11.52
N ASP A 113 -4.19 -8.94 -12.83
CA ASP A 113 -3.46 -7.87 -13.49
C ASP A 113 -4.24 -6.55 -13.36
N VAL A 114 -4.25 -5.98 -12.16
CA VAL A 114 -5.05 -4.76 -11.87
C VAL A 114 -4.57 -3.55 -12.66
N GLU A 115 -3.28 -3.50 -12.99
CA GLU A 115 -2.66 -2.42 -13.77
C GLU A 115 -3.26 -2.32 -15.18
N HIS A 116 -3.61 -3.46 -15.81
CA HIS A 116 -4.07 -3.49 -17.21
C HIS A 116 -5.55 -3.84 -17.39
N LYS A 117 -6.17 -4.50 -16.40
CA LYS A 117 -7.54 -5.06 -16.52
C LYS A 117 -8.62 -4.27 -15.78
N GLY A 118 -8.25 -3.33 -14.92
CA GLY A 118 -9.20 -2.43 -14.25
C GLY A 118 -10.14 -3.13 -13.25
N PHE A 119 -11.02 -2.33 -12.60
CA PHE A 119 -11.80 -2.77 -11.44
C PHE A 119 -12.86 -3.85 -11.76
N ASP A 120 -13.51 -3.72 -12.91
CA ASP A 120 -14.65 -4.54 -13.30
C ASP A 120 -14.28 -6.00 -13.57
N ASP A 121 -13.06 -6.25 -14.06
CA ASP A 121 -12.60 -7.57 -14.50
C ASP A 121 -12.48 -8.57 -13.35
N TYR A 122 -12.44 -8.10 -12.09
CA TYR A 122 -12.44 -8.97 -10.90
C TYR A 122 -13.77 -8.97 -10.15
N VAL A 123 -14.46 -7.83 -10.08
CA VAL A 123 -15.74 -7.77 -9.35
C VAL A 123 -16.88 -8.43 -10.11
N LYS A 124 -16.94 -8.31 -11.45
CA LYS A 124 -18.00 -8.96 -12.23
C LYS A 124 -17.99 -10.49 -12.10
N PRO A 125 -16.84 -11.20 -12.22
CA PRO A 125 -16.78 -12.63 -11.92
C PRO A 125 -17.23 -12.98 -10.50
N LEU A 126 -16.81 -12.20 -9.50
CA LEU A 126 -17.22 -12.39 -8.10
C LEU A 126 -18.74 -12.25 -7.94
N GLN A 127 -19.32 -11.16 -8.46
CA GLN A 127 -20.76 -10.91 -8.41
C GLN A 127 -21.54 -12.04 -9.09
N ASN A 128 -21.14 -12.45 -10.30
CA ASN A 128 -21.77 -13.57 -11.01
C ASN A 128 -21.71 -14.88 -10.23
N ARG A 129 -20.60 -15.15 -9.53
CA ARG A 129 -20.45 -16.35 -8.70
C ARG A 129 -21.35 -16.31 -7.47
N ILE A 130 -21.39 -15.17 -6.77
CA ILE A 130 -22.24 -14.99 -5.58
C ILE A 130 -23.71 -15.05 -5.96
N ALA A 131 -24.13 -14.38 -7.03
CA ALA A 131 -25.49 -14.41 -7.55
C ALA A 131 -25.98 -15.85 -7.85
N LYS A 132 -25.11 -16.68 -8.45
CA LYS A 132 -25.42 -18.10 -8.69
C LYS A 132 -25.59 -18.91 -7.40
N GLN A 133 -24.87 -18.56 -6.33
CA GLN A 133 -24.94 -19.25 -5.04
C GLN A 133 -26.14 -18.81 -4.21
N HIS A 134 -26.53 -17.53 -4.30
CA HIS A 134 -27.56 -16.91 -3.48
C HIS A 134 -28.76 -16.51 -4.34
N LYS A 135 -29.70 -17.46 -4.52
CA LYS A 135 -30.89 -17.26 -5.36
C LYS A 135 -31.69 -16.04 -4.91
N GLY A 136 -32.03 -15.17 -5.87
CA GLY A 136 -32.81 -13.96 -5.64
C GLY A 136 -31.98 -12.70 -5.40
N LEU A 137 -30.65 -12.82 -5.21
CA LEU A 137 -29.77 -11.68 -5.03
C LEU A 137 -29.85 -10.71 -6.23
N ASP A 138 -29.88 -11.23 -7.46
CA ASP A 138 -29.93 -10.43 -8.70
C ASP A 138 -31.16 -9.51 -8.82
N HIS A 139 -32.21 -9.77 -8.05
CA HIS A 139 -33.42 -8.95 -8.01
C HIS A 139 -33.46 -7.96 -6.85
N SER A 140 -32.48 -8.02 -5.95
CA SER A 140 -32.41 -7.17 -4.77
C SER A 140 -32.11 -5.72 -5.15
N LYS A 141 -32.84 -4.78 -4.54
CA LYS A 141 -32.77 -3.35 -4.84
C LYS A 141 -32.86 -2.54 -3.55
N PRO A 142 -32.27 -1.33 -3.53
CA PRO A 142 -32.45 -0.44 -2.40
C PRO A 142 -33.91 0.05 -2.33
N HIS A 143 -34.39 0.38 -1.13
CA HIS A 143 -35.69 1.02 -0.92
C HIS A 143 -35.77 2.33 -1.71
N GLY A 144 -36.91 2.62 -2.34
CA GLY A 144 -37.07 3.82 -3.17
C GLY A 144 -36.51 3.69 -4.60
N TRP A 145 -35.95 2.53 -4.99
CA TRP A 145 -35.34 2.34 -6.31
C TRP A 145 -36.28 2.70 -7.46
N LYS A 146 -37.53 2.24 -7.40
CA LYS A 146 -38.49 2.43 -8.49
C LYS A 146 -38.85 3.91 -8.62
N GLU A 147 -39.17 4.54 -7.49
CA GLU A 147 -39.55 5.95 -7.44
C GLU A 147 -38.42 6.87 -7.90
N VAL A 148 -37.18 6.62 -7.46
CA VAL A 148 -36.02 7.43 -7.88
C VAL A 148 -35.70 7.22 -9.35
N LYS A 149 -35.79 5.98 -9.85
CA LYS A 149 -35.55 5.68 -11.27
C LYS A 149 -36.57 6.32 -12.20
N GLU A 150 -37.86 6.30 -11.84
CA GLU A 150 -38.94 6.90 -12.64
C GLU A 150 -38.85 8.43 -12.69
N ASN A 151 -38.30 9.07 -11.66
CA ASN A 151 -38.17 10.52 -11.55
C ASN A 151 -36.74 11.01 -11.73
N TYR A 152 -35.84 10.18 -12.30
CA TYR A 152 -34.44 10.54 -12.46
C TYR A 152 -34.29 11.63 -13.54
N PRO A 153 -33.79 12.84 -13.21
CA PRO A 153 -33.73 13.93 -14.17
C PRO A 153 -32.63 13.69 -15.21
N GLU A 154 -32.92 14.04 -16.49
CA GLU A 154 -31.97 13.91 -17.60
C GLU A 154 -30.73 14.83 -17.45
N SER A 155 -30.80 15.88 -16.63
CA SER A 155 -29.67 16.75 -16.27
C SER A 155 -29.56 16.93 -14.76
N CYS A 156 -28.35 16.77 -14.20
CA CYS A 156 -28.14 16.73 -12.76
C CYS A 156 -26.99 17.66 -12.35
N ASP A 157 -27.34 18.81 -11.78
CA ASP A 157 -26.42 19.72 -11.06
C ASP A 157 -26.74 19.79 -9.54
N GLN A 158 -27.57 18.90 -8.99
CA GLN A 158 -28.08 19.04 -7.61
C GLN A 158 -28.08 17.71 -6.84
N ASN A 159 -26.97 17.29 -6.21
CA ASN A 159 -27.01 16.07 -5.35
C ASN A 159 -26.16 16.02 -4.09
N TYR A 160 -25.50 17.10 -3.68
CA TYR A 160 -24.62 17.03 -2.52
C TYR A 160 -25.35 16.76 -1.18
N ASP A 161 -26.58 17.27 -1.02
CA ASP A 161 -27.34 17.13 0.25
C ASP A 161 -27.97 15.75 0.46
N ARG A 162 -28.29 15.02 -0.61
CA ARG A 162 -28.92 13.68 -0.50
C ARG A 162 -27.92 12.60 -0.08
N VAL A 163 -26.65 12.74 -0.46
CA VAL A 163 -25.56 11.83 -0.07
C VAL A 163 -25.20 11.99 1.42
N LYS A 164 -25.32 13.20 1.98
CA LYS A 164 -24.93 13.51 3.37
C LYS A 164 -25.71 12.69 4.42
N ASN A 165 -26.99 12.40 4.17
CA ASN A 165 -27.83 11.57 5.04
C ASN A 165 -27.50 10.07 4.96
N HIS A 166 -26.81 9.63 3.89
CA HIS A 166 -26.35 8.25 3.76
C HIS A 166 -25.08 8.00 4.58
N LEU A 167 -24.16 8.97 4.56
CA LEU A 167 -22.91 8.92 5.32
C LEU A 167 -23.14 8.93 6.84
N SER A 168 -24.10 9.70 7.34
CA SER A 168 -24.40 9.79 8.77
C SER A 168 -25.03 8.52 9.36
N ALA A 169 -25.72 7.72 8.55
CA ALA A 169 -26.36 6.49 8.99
C ALA A 169 -25.40 5.29 9.06
N TYR A 170 -24.26 5.34 8.38
CA TYR A 170 -23.28 4.27 8.41
C TYR A 170 -22.45 4.33 9.71
N LYS A 171 -22.55 3.26 10.50
CA LYS A 171 -21.87 3.11 11.80
C LYS A 171 -20.49 2.43 11.71
N GLY A 172 -20.14 1.88 10.54
CA GLY A 172 -18.85 1.26 10.28
C GLY A 172 -17.71 2.27 10.06
N VAL A 173 -16.56 1.75 9.66
CA VAL A 173 -15.35 2.57 9.43
C VAL A 173 -15.44 3.31 8.10
N ASP A 174 -14.84 4.50 8.04
CA ASP A 174 -14.59 5.19 6.78
C ASP A 174 -13.12 5.02 6.39
N PRO A 175 -12.77 4.04 5.56
CA PRO A 175 -11.39 3.81 5.19
C PRO A 175 -10.92 4.95 4.26
N LYS A 176 -10.14 5.90 4.80
CA LYS A 176 -9.52 7.01 4.05
C LYS A 176 -8.50 6.46 3.02
N GLY A 177 -8.85 6.45 1.73
CA GLY A 177 -8.03 5.90 0.65
C GLY A 177 -8.59 6.10 -0.76
N VAL A 178 -8.06 5.36 -1.74
CA VAL A 178 -8.41 5.45 -3.18
C VAL A 178 -9.73 4.71 -3.49
N THR A 179 -10.67 4.71 -2.56
CA THR A 179 -11.89 3.90 -2.68
C THR A 179 -13.14 4.72 -2.67
N TRP A 180 -14.18 4.13 -3.24
CA TRP A 180 -15.50 4.71 -3.19
C TRP A 180 -16.08 4.52 -1.79
N HIS A 181 -16.57 5.59 -1.17
CA HIS A 181 -17.24 5.51 0.12
C HIS A 181 -18.44 4.57 0.01
N LEU A 182 -18.45 3.49 0.79
CA LEU A 182 -19.46 2.42 0.69
C LEU A 182 -20.87 2.99 0.81
N ALA A 183 -21.13 3.81 1.84
CA ALA A 183 -22.45 4.36 2.09
C ALA A 183 -22.90 5.35 1.01
N GLU A 184 -21.98 6.10 0.42
CA GLU A 184 -22.23 6.99 -0.71
C GLU A 184 -22.58 6.22 -1.96
N LYS A 185 -21.78 5.20 -2.34
CA LYS A 185 -22.04 4.40 -3.53
C LYS A 185 -23.30 3.56 -3.45
N LEU A 186 -23.66 3.11 -2.25
CA LEU A 186 -24.90 2.39 -2.02
C LEU A 186 -26.10 3.31 -1.80
N SER A 187 -25.96 4.62 -2.00
CA SER A 187 -27.11 5.52 -2.05
C SER A 187 -27.95 5.24 -3.29
N VAL A 188 -29.29 5.22 -3.12
CA VAL A 188 -30.23 4.90 -4.20
C VAL A 188 -29.98 5.77 -5.43
N TYR A 189 -29.68 7.06 -5.20
CA TYR A 189 -29.41 8.01 -6.28
C TYR A 189 -28.18 7.62 -7.10
N ASN A 190 -27.03 7.38 -6.44
CA ASN A 190 -25.80 7.00 -7.13
C ASN A 190 -25.96 5.66 -7.87
N LEU A 191 -26.71 4.72 -7.28
CA LEU A 191 -27.01 3.45 -7.92
C LEU A 191 -27.87 3.62 -9.19
N VAL A 192 -28.86 4.53 -9.18
CA VAL A 192 -29.67 4.85 -10.37
C VAL A 192 -28.82 5.58 -11.41
N GLU A 193 -28.04 6.58 -11.01
CA GLU A 193 -27.14 7.31 -11.90
C GLU A 193 -26.16 6.39 -12.63
N ASP A 194 -25.48 5.49 -11.89
CA ASP A 194 -24.55 4.54 -12.49
C ASP A 194 -25.27 3.48 -13.34
N PHE A 195 -26.53 3.14 -13.03
CA PHE A 195 -27.35 2.26 -13.87
C PHE A 195 -27.69 2.93 -15.21
N GLU A 196 -28.17 4.17 -15.19
CA GLU A 196 -28.57 4.92 -16.39
C GLU A 196 -27.35 5.29 -17.27
N ARG A 197 -26.23 5.68 -16.65
CA ARG A 197 -25.03 6.11 -17.40
C ARG A 197 -24.10 4.99 -17.81
N GLN A 198 -23.98 3.93 -17.02
CA GLN A 198 -22.95 2.90 -17.21
C GLN A 198 -23.52 1.47 -17.28
N GLY A 199 -24.84 1.30 -17.15
CA GLY A 199 -25.50 -0.01 -17.20
C GLY A 199 -25.15 -0.92 -16.02
N ARG A 200 -24.58 -0.38 -14.94
CA ARG A 200 -24.16 -1.16 -13.76
C ARG A 200 -25.35 -1.41 -12.84
N SER A 201 -25.60 -2.67 -12.49
CA SER A 201 -26.74 -3.04 -11.64
C SER A 201 -26.52 -2.65 -10.17
N PRO A 202 -27.60 -2.52 -9.36
CA PRO A 202 -27.47 -2.32 -7.91
C PRO A 202 -26.64 -3.42 -7.25
N VAL A 203 -26.86 -4.67 -7.65
CA VAL A 203 -26.16 -5.83 -7.10
C VAL A 203 -24.67 -5.79 -7.43
N TYR A 204 -24.31 -5.32 -8.63
CA TYR A 204 -22.90 -5.08 -8.97
C TYR A 204 -22.27 -4.12 -7.95
N TRP A 205 -22.91 -2.97 -7.71
CA TRP A 205 -22.39 -1.98 -6.77
C TRP A 205 -22.39 -2.45 -5.32
N LEU A 206 -23.37 -3.24 -4.89
CA LEU A 206 -23.38 -3.87 -3.58
C LEU A 206 -22.11 -4.69 -3.36
N ILE A 207 -21.80 -5.59 -4.29
CA ILE A 207 -20.61 -6.43 -4.22
C ILE A 207 -19.34 -5.59 -4.39
N ALA A 208 -19.30 -4.66 -5.35
CA ALA A 208 -18.16 -3.79 -5.64
C ALA A 208 -17.78 -2.92 -4.44
N SER A 209 -18.75 -2.28 -3.81
CA SER A 209 -18.51 -1.37 -2.68
C SER A 209 -18.06 -2.13 -1.44
N VAL A 210 -18.67 -3.30 -1.14
CA VAL A 210 -18.20 -4.15 -0.03
C VAL A 210 -16.79 -4.68 -0.29
N TYR A 211 -16.51 -5.12 -1.52
CA TYR A 211 -15.19 -5.59 -1.92
C TYR A 211 -14.13 -4.49 -1.78
N SER A 212 -14.40 -3.32 -2.36
CA SER A 212 -13.51 -2.15 -2.32
C SER A 212 -13.26 -1.68 -0.89
N HIS A 213 -14.28 -1.71 -0.04
CA HIS A 213 -14.18 -1.36 1.37
C HIS A 213 -13.18 -2.26 2.12
N PHE A 214 -13.33 -3.59 2.04
CA PHE A 214 -12.41 -4.51 2.70
C PHE A 214 -11.02 -4.56 2.08
N GLN A 215 -10.90 -4.34 0.77
CA GLN A 215 -9.61 -4.12 0.11
C GLN A 215 -8.85 -2.95 0.75
N THR A 216 -9.53 -1.84 1.04
CA THR A 216 -8.90 -0.64 1.63
C THR A 216 -8.49 -0.87 3.07
N ILE A 217 -9.35 -1.54 3.84
CA ILE A 217 -9.01 -1.93 5.21
C ILE A 217 -7.74 -2.76 5.20
N ASN A 218 -7.65 -3.77 4.33
CA ASN A 218 -6.47 -4.62 4.25
C ASN A 218 -5.21 -3.85 3.82
N GLN A 219 -5.34 -2.95 2.83
CA GLN A 219 -4.25 -2.08 2.39
C GLN A 219 -3.73 -1.21 3.54
N PHE A 220 -4.62 -0.63 4.34
CA PHE A 220 -4.28 0.15 5.51
C PHE A 220 -3.55 -0.71 6.55
N LEU A 221 -4.12 -1.86 6.93
CA LEU A 221 -3.54 -2.77 7.93
C LEU A 221 -2.14 -3.25 7.54
N ASN A 222 -1.93 -3.58 6.27
CA ASN A 222 -0.61 -3.96 5.76
C ASN A 222 0.38 -2.80 5.83
N THR A 223 -0.06 -1.58 5.51
CA THR A 223 0.79 -0.38 5.60
C THR A 223 1.20 -0.12 7.05
N GLU A 224 0.25 -0.09 7.98
CA GLU A 224 0.51 0.14 9.40
C GLU A 224 1.45 -0.94 9.97
N LYS A 225 1.21 -2.22 9.68
CA LYS A 225 2.09 -3.31 10.12
C LYS A 225 3.52 -3.16 9.59
N MET A 226 3.69 -2.72 8.35
CA MET A 226 5.03 -2.45 7.80
C MET A 226 5.70 -1.28 8.49
N LEU A 227 4.97 -0.19 8.78
CA LEU A 227 5.53 0.98 9.47
C LEU A 227 5.92 0.63 10.91
N GLN A 228 5.04 -0.05 11.65
CA GLN A 228 5.33 -0.52 13.02
C GLN A 228 6.53 -1.47 13.06
N ALA A 229 6.64 -2.37 12.07
CA ALA A 229 7.77 -3.28 11.96
C ALA A 229 9.09 -2.52 11.73
N ILE A 230 9.08 -1.45 10.95
CA ILE A 230 10.27 -0.61 10.72
C ILE A 230 10.65 0.14 11.99
N GLU A 231 9.69 0.78 12.64
CA GLU A 231 9.89 1.54 13.88
C GLU A 231 10.42 0.67 15.02
N SER A 232 10.00 -0.60 15.08
CA SER A 232 10.46 -1.55 16.11
C SER A 232 11.78 -2.25 15.77
N THR A 233 12.09 -2.40 14.47
CA THR A 233 13.31 -3.11 14.04
C THR A 233 14.52 -2.19 13.96
N LEU A 234 14.35 -0.98 13.41
CA LEU A 234 15.48 -0.08 13.19
C LEU A 234 15.79 0.74 14.46
N PRO A 235 17.06 0.78 14.92
CA PRO A 235 17.42 1.45 16.16
C PRO A 235 17.58 2.97 15.95
N PHE A 236 16.48 3.68 15.75
CA PHE A 236 16.47 5.11 15.42
C PHE A 236 17.15 6.01 16.47
N ASP A 237 17.19 5.55 17.73
CA ASP A 237 17.81 6.21 18.88
C ASP A 237 19.30 5.89 19.07
N TYR A 238 19.90 5.09 18.18
CA TYR A 238 21.32 4.74 18.22
C TYR A 238 22.20 5.99 18.12
N LYS A 239 23.12 6.21 19.07
CA LYS A 239 24.00 7.38 19.07
C LYS A 239 25.14 7.26 18.05
N GLY A 240 25.42 8.35 17.35
CA GLY A 240 26.38 8.39 16.26
C GLY A 240 25.96 7.58 15.03
N VAL A 241 26.87 7.48 14.06
CA VAL A 241 26.65 6.77 12.79
C VAL A 241 26.51 5.27 13.03
N ALA A 242 25.40 4.70 12.61
CA ALA A 242 25.16 3.25 12.69
C ALA A 242 25.85 2.52 11.53
N PHE A 243 26.69 1.53 11.82
CA PHE A 243 27.33 0.68 10.81
C PHE A 243 26.81 -0.76 10.80
N ASP A 244 26.00 -1.11 11.78
CA ASP A 244 25.40 -2.44 11.88
C ASP A 244 23.88 -2.29 11.94
N LEU A 245 23.18 -3.25 11.33
CA LEU A 245 21.74 -3.40 11.46
C LEU A 245 21.43 -4.67 12.24
N PRO A 246 20.35 -4.68 13.03
CA PRO A 246 19.92 -5.88 13.73
C PRO A 246 19.56 -6.99 12.75
N SER A 247 19.86 -8.23 13.13
CA SER A 247 19.34 -9.41 12.45
C SER A 247 17.84 -9.54 12.67
N LEU A 248 17.09 -9.81 11.61
CA LEU A 248 15.64 -10.02 11.71
C LEU A 248 15.30 -11.46 12.09
N ASP A 249 14.71 -11.63 13.28
CA ASP A 249 13.94 -12.82 13.64
C ASP A 249 12.45 -12.45 13.71
N ASN A 250 11.79 -12.39 12.54
CA ASN A 250 10.34 -12.15 12.38
C ASN A 250 9.85 -10.80 12.96
N SER A 251 9.81 -9.77 12.12
CA SER A 251 9.35 -8.42 12.49
C SER A 251 7.84 -8.29 12.79
N GLY A 252 7.08 -9.38 12.67
CA GLY A 252 5.61 -9.35 12.70
C GLY A 252 4.96 -8.89 11.39
N SER A 253 5.75 -8.41 10.41
CA SER A 253 5.28 -8.04 9.07
C SER A 253 6.07 -8.75 7.99
N LYS A 254 5.45 -9.75 7.34
CA LYS A 254 6.06 -10.48 6.22
C LYS A 254 6.42 -9.59 5.04
N LEU A 255 5.66 -8.53 4.79
CA LEU A 255 5.96 -7.57 3.75
C LEU A 255 7.23 -6.78 4.09
N PHE A 256 7.40 -6.37 5.34
CA PHE A 256 8.63 -5.71 5.76
C PHE A 256 9.83 -6.68 5.76
N ASP A 257 9.67 -7.92 6.24
CA ASP A 257 10.73 -8.94 6.19
C ASP A 257 11.27 -9.13 4.76
N ILE A 258 10.37 -9.15 3.76
CA ILE A 258 10.74 -9.22 2.34
C ILE A 258 11.56 -7.99 1.92
N LEU A 259 11.11 -6.78 2.24
CA LEU A 259 11.83 -5.54 1.88
C LEU A 259 13.20 -5.45 2.56
N PHE A 260 13.27 -5.80 3.84
CA PHE A 260 14.52 -5.79 4.59
C PHE A 260 15.51 -6.82 4.03
N SER A 261 15.03 -7.98 3.54
CA SER A 261 15.87 -8.97 2.86
C SER A 261 16.49 -8.48 1.54
N GLU A 262 16.04 -7.35 0.99
CA GLU A 262 16.66 -6.71 -0.18
C GLU A 262 17.68 -5.63 0.20
N VAL A 263 17.87 -5.34 1.50
CA VAL A 263 18.92 -4.45 1.98
C VAL A 263 20.26 -5.17 1.92
N ILE A 264 21.14 -4.70 1.04
CA ILE A 264 22.46 -5.26 0.77
C ILE A 264 23.47 -4.12 0.56
N ASP A 265 24.76 -4.45 0.54
CA ASP A 265 25.84 -3.51 0.19
C ASP A 265 25.86 -2.20 1.01
N LEU A 266 25.57 -2.32 2.31
CA LEU A 266 25.56 -1.18 3.22
C LEU A 266 26.97 -0.57 3.42
N PRO A 267 27.07 0.76 3.59
CA PRO A 267 28.32 1.43 3.90
C PRO A 267 29.07 0.82 5.09
N SER A 268 30.40 0.74 4.96
CA SER A 268 31.27 0.27 6.04
C SER A 268 31.86 1.44 6.82
N ARG A 269 32.19 1.17 8.09
CA ARG A 269 32.92 2.09 8.96
C ARG A 269 34.25 2.54 8.34
N GLU A 270 34.98 1.62 7.72
CA GLU A 270 36.25 1.93 7.05
C GLU A 270 36.04 2.95 5.91
N SER A 271 34.94 2.82 5.16
CA SER A 271 34.66 3.78 4.09
C SER A 271 34.32 5.17 4.64
N PHE A 272 33.59 5.23 5.76
CA PHE A 272 33.29 6.48 6.45
C PHE A 272 34.57 7.18 6.95
N GLU A 273 35.42 6.45 7.66
CA GLU A 273 36.69 6.96 8.21
C GLU A 273 37.63 7.45 7.10
N LYS A 274 37.70 6.72 5.98
CA LYS A 274 38.44 7.16 4.77
C LYS A 274 37.86 8.45 4.17
N SER A 275 36.54 8.61 4.16
CA SER A 275 35.88 9.82 3.66
C SER A 275 36.08 11.03 4.56
N ILE A 276 36.16 10.86 5.88
CA ILE A 276 36.56 11.94 6.81
C ILE A 276 38.02 12.31 6.56
N ALA A 277 38.91 11.31 6.54
CA ALA A 277 40.34 11.55 6.35
C ALA A 277 40.62 12.27 5.03
N SER A 278 39.94 11.89 3.94
CA SER A 278 40.10 12.53 2.64
C SER A 278 39.57 13.97 2.57
N ARG A 279 38.69 14.39 3.49
CA ARG A 279 38.21 15.78 3.62
C ARG A 279 39.16 16.67 4.42
N LYS A 280 39.89 16.09 5.37
CA LYS A 280 40.97 16.77 6.11
C LYS A 280 42.20 17.02 5.22
N VAL A 281 42.35 16.31 4.11
CA VAL A 281 43.46 16.47 3.14
C VAL A 281 43.36 17.76 2.29
N PRO A 282 42.22 18.18 1.72
CA PRO A 282 42.06 19.41 0.96
C PRO A 282 42.48 20.69 1.68
N ASP A 283 42.39 20.76 3.00
CA ASP A 283 42.84 21.94 3.75
C ASP A 283 44.36 22.15 3.70
N THR A 284 45.10 21.16 3.20
CA THR A 284 46.55 21.24 2.96
C THR A 284 46.93 21.48 1.49
N ARG A 285 45.96 21.49 0.55
CA ARG A 285 46.20 21.67 -0.89
C ARG A 285 46.14 23.14 -1.31
N SER A 286 46.89 23.48 -2.37
CA SER A 286 46.93 24.85 -2.90
C SER A 286 45.60 25.27 -3.56
N ASP A 287 45.32 26.57 -3.59
CA ASP A 287 44.09 27.11 -4.21
C ASP A 287 43.98 26.76 -5.71
N ALA A 288 45.11 26.61 -6.40
CA ALA A 288 45.15 26.22 -7.80
C ALA A 288 44.65 24.78 -8.02
N GLU A 289 45.02 23.85 -7.14
CA GLU A 289 44.58 22.46 -7.19
C GLU A 289 43.08 22.35 -6.86
N LYS A 290 42.60 23.13 -5.88
CA LYS A 290 41.16 23.21 -5.55
C LYS A 290 40.31 23.70 -6.73
N ILE A 291 40.81 24.66 -7.51
CA ILE A 291 40.12 25.17 -8.71
C ILE A 291 40.11 24.14 -9.84
N ALA A 292 41.21 23.40 -10.03
CA ALA A 292 41.30 22.33 -11.03
C ALA A 292 40.33 21.18 -10.71
N ASP A 293 40.30 20.72 -9.45
CA ASP A 293 39.41 19.64 -9.00
C ASP A 293 37.92 20.03 -9.15
N LYS A 294 37.57 21.29 -8.87
CA LYS A 294 36.20 21.80 -9.08
C LYS A 294 35.80 21.80 -10.56
N LYS A 295 36.70 22.19 -11.46
CA LYS A 295 36.44 22.18 -12.91
C LYS A 295 36.25 20.76 -13.43
N GLU A 296 37.09 19.82 -13.01
CA GLU A 296 36.97 18.43 -13.44
C GLU A 296 35.71 17.77 -12.86
N SER A 297 35.40 18.02 -11.58
CA SER A 297 34.15 17.55 -10.97
C SER A 297 32.92 18.09 -11.70
N ALA A 298 32.91 19.39 -12.04
CA ALA A 298 31.82 19.99 -12.80
C ALA A 298 31.68 19.38 -14.20
N ARG A 299 32.80 19.05 -14.86
CA ARG A 299 32.80 18.35 -16.15
C ARG A 299 32.22 16.95 -16.03
N ILE A 300 32.66 16.16 -15.05
CA ILE A 300 32.14 14.81 -14.80
C ILE A 300 30.64 14.83 -14.52
N ILE A 301 30.17 15.77 -13.68
CA ILE A 301 28.74 15.94 -13.38
C ILE A 301 27.96 16.32 -14.64
N SER A 302 28.49 17.23 -15.47
CA SER A 302 27.88 17.62 -16.73
C SER A 302 27.78 16.45 -17.72
N ASP A 303 28.83 15.61 -17.80
CA ASP A 303 28.86 14.43 -18.67
C ASP A 303 27.86 13.36 -18.17
N MET A 304 27.76 13.14 -16.85
CA MET A 304 26.76 12.26 -16.23
C MET A 304 25.33 12.75 -16.46
N LEU A 305 25.06 14.04 -16.28
CA LEU A 305 23.74 14.61 -16.53
C LEU A 305 23.39 14.46 -18.01
N SER A 306 24.31 14.77 -18.92
CA SER A 306 24.09 14.65 -20.36
C SER A 306 23.75 13.22 -20.77
N SER A 307 24.43 12.21 -20.22
CA SER A 307 24.13 10.80 -20.50
C SER A 307 22.80 10.34 -19.90
N MET A 308 22.36 10.88 -18.76
CA MET A 308 21.04 10.59 -18.20
C MET A 308 19.88 11.06 -19.09
N TRP A 309 20.06 12.15 -19.85
CA TRP A 309 19.03 12.71 -20.73
C TRP A 309 19.03 12.12 -22.14
N SER A 310 20.09 11.40 -22.53
CA SER A 310 20.23 10.76 -23.84
C SER A 310 20.02 9.26 -23.76
N SER A 311 18.79 8.82 -23.46
CA SER A 311 18.43 7.39 -23.53
C SER A 311 18.48 6.88 -24.97
N SER A 312 19.29 5.87 -25.24
CA SER A 312 19.17 5.10 -26.49
C SER A 312 18.02 4.08 -26.40
N PRO A 313 17.40 3.69 -27.52
CA PRO A 313 16.36 2.63 -27.52
C PRO A 313 16.84 1.29 -26.94
N GLU A 314 18.15 1.01 -27.01
CA GLU A 314 18.74 -0.20 -26.46
C GLU A 314 18.82 -0.16 -24.93
N GLU A 315 19.21 0.98 -24.35
CA GLU A 315 19.22 1.19 -22.90
C GLU A 315 17.80 1.13 -22.31
N ASP A 316 16.80 1.65 -23.02
CA ASP A 316 15.40 1.54 -22.59
C ASP A 316 14.91 0.10 -22.60
N ARG A 317 15.30 -0.69 -23.61
CA ARG A 317 14.99 -2.13 -23.66
C ARG A 317 15.64 -2.87 -22.50
N LEU A 318 16.91 -2.58 -22.22
CA LEU A 318 17.65 -3.22 -21.13
C LEU A 318 17.06 -2.86 -19.76
N ARG A 319 16.65 -1.59 -19.55
CA ARG A 319 15.94 -1.14 -18.36
C ARG A 319 14.61 -1.87 -18.18
N ALA A 320 13.77 -1.93 -19.23
CA ALA A 320 12.49 -2.63 -19.17
C ALA A 320 12.63 -4.12 -18.85
N GLU A 321 13.65 -4.79 -19.40
CA GLU A 321 13.93 -6.19 -19.10
C GLU A 321 14.43 -6.39 -17.67
N LYS A 322 15.26 -5.48 -17.14
CA LYS A 322 15.69 -5.50 -15.74
C LYS A 322 14.49 -5.33 -14.81
N ASP A 323 13.66 -4.32 -15.03
CA ASP A 323 12.46 -4.05 -14.24
C ASP A 323 11.51 -5.27 -14.24
N ARG A 324 11.34 -5.92 -15.40
CA ARG A 324 10.53 -7.13 -15.53
C ARG A 324 11.08 -8.28 -14.69
N ARG A 325 12.40 -8.48 -14.68
CA ARG A 325 13.05 -9.53 -13.87
C ARG A 325 12.88 -9.28 -12.38
N GLU A 326 13.08 -8.04 -11.94
CA GLU A 326 12.89 -7.63 -10.55
C GLU A 326 11.44 -7.83 -10.11
N LEU A 327 10.46 -7.44 -10.95
CA LEU A 327 9.04 -7.67 -10.70
C LEU A 327 8.72 -9.16 -10.54
N ILE A 328 9.24 -10.02 -11.41
CA ILE A 328 9.03 -11.48 -11.33
C ILE A 328 9.66 -12.06 -10.06
N LYS A 329 10.89 -11.64 -9.71
CA LYS A 329 11.57 -12.04 -8.47
C LYS A 329 10.70 -11.67 -7.26
N MET A 330 10.21 -10.43 -7.22
CA MET A 330 9.40 -9.92 -6.12
C MET A 330 8.05 -10.66 -6.00
N LYS A 331 7.37 -10.94 -7.11
CA LYS A 331 6.15 -11.78 -7.10
C LYS A 331 6.39 -13.17 -6.52
N ARG A 332 7.54 -13.78 -6.81
CA ARG A 332 7.91 -15.09 -6.25
C ARG A 332 8.06 -15.01 -4.73
N LYS A 333 8.78 -14.00 -4.23
CA LYS A 333 8.92 -13.74 -2.78
C LYS A 333 7.57 -13.53 -2.09
N LEU A 334 6.72 -12.67 -2.66
CA LEU A 334 5.37 -12.44 -2.14
C LEU A 334 4.53 -13.73 -2.08
N ARG A 335 4.63 -14.59 -3.10
CA ARG A 335 3.92 -15.88 -3.09
C ARG A 335 4.46 -16.83 -2.03
N SER A 336 5.78 -16.99 -1.91
CA SER A 336 6.36 -17.94 -0.96
C SER A 336 6.08 -17.56 0.49
N GLU A 337 6.22 -16.28 0.83
CA GLU A 337 6.14 -15.83 2.22
C GLU A 337 4.69 -15.61 2.70
N ILE A 338 3.78 -15.21 1.80
CA ILE A 338 2.41 -14.85 2.18
C ILE A 338 1.44 -16.04 2.07
N LEU A 339 1.64 -17.00 1.14
CA LEU A 339 0.77 -18.20 1.07
C LEU A 339 0.92 -19.13 2.29
N VAL A 340 2.10 -19.19 2.90
CA VAL A 340 2.35 -20.07 4.05
C VAL A 340 1.53 -19.65 5.29
N GLY A 341 1.17 -18.36 5.39
CA GLY A 341 0.28 -17.87 6.46
C GLY A 341 -1.19 -18.28 6.33
N VAL A 342 -1.70 -18.48 5.10
CA VAL A 342 -3.13 -18.81 4.85
C VAL A 342 -3.43 -20.29 5.15
N ILE A 343 -2.43 -21.18 5.03
CA ILE A 343 -2.60 -22.61 5.32
C ILE A 343 -2.66 -22.87 6.83
N SER A 344 -1.91 -22.11 7.66
CA SER A 344 -1.97 -22.25 9.12
C SER A 344 -3.31 -21.82 9.72
N VAL A 345 -4.00 -20.83 9.15
CA VAL A 345 -5.35 -20.43 9.60
C VAL A 345 -6.39 -21.51 9.28
N LYS A 346 -6.23 -22.23 8.16
CA LYS A 346 -7.13 -23.38 7.85
C LYS A 346 -6.92 -24.56 8.78
N LYS A 347 -5.68 -24.85 9.23
CA LYS A 347 -5.41 -25.94 10.18
C LYS A 347 -6.06 -25.70 11.55
N ASN A 348 -5.95 -24.49 12.10
CA ASN A 348 -6.54 -24.18 13.41
C ASN A 348 -8.08 -24.16 13.41
N SER A 349 -8.73 -24.09 12.24
CA SER A 349 -10.19 -24.21 12.12
C SER A 349 -10.71 -25.65 12.03
N CYS A 350 -9.81 -26.62 11.82
CA CYS A 350 -10.16 -28.05 11.71
C CYS A 350 -9.90 -28.85 12.99
N ASP A 351 -9.09 -28.35 13.92
CA ASP A 351 -8.67 -29.11 15.11
C ASP A 351 -9.61 -28.96 16.32
N ASN A 352 -10.72 -28.21 16.22
CA ASN A 352 -11.73 -28.08 17.27
C ASN A 352 -13.01 -28.90 17.04
N ARG A 353 -12.90 -30.09 16.43
CA ARG A 353 -13.97 -31.08 16.48
C ARG A 353 -13.41 -32.44 16.86
N PHE A 354 -13.99 -32.98 17.92
CA PHE A 354 -13.82 -34.31 18.49
C PHE A 354 -12.71 -34.48 19.52
N GLU A 355 -13.04 -34.17 20.77
CA GLU A 355 -12.81 -35.12 21.86
C GLU A 355 -14.15 -35.37 22.59
N PRO A 356 -14.37 -36.58 23.16
CA PRO A 356 -15.68 -37.24 23.28
C PRO A 356 -16.73 -36.56 24.16
#